data_AF-G3AP64-F1
#
_entry.id   AF-G3AP64-F1
#
_cell.length_a   1.000
_cell.length_b   1.000
_cell.length_c   1.000
_cell.angle_alpha   90.00
_cell.angle_beta   90.00
_cell.angle_gamma   90.00
#
_symmetry.space_group_name_H-M   'P 1'
#
loop_
_entity.id
_entity.type
_entity.pdbx_description
1 polymer ?
#
loop_
_entity_poly.entity_id
_entity_poly.type
_entity_poly.pdbx_seq_one_letter_code
_entity_poly.pdbx_strand_id
1 'polypeptide(L)'
;MKLRQLGDHINISNLERIEDLNETLVKKVLRKLDLAIIMAEWKYNFLQKLPDFIQSMQKLIDLLLIVLSWKFEKLMELPSEHQHHKDIEAEFDSIIDMVNQMIRLIYECKDVNLVDLKTLLAIKYVDLLTFFRIFYVKFNQDNQFENFQSFYSSNLQLLMIRRDLQNELLELFLIKEVRLAHELNVDLDRGDEEDVNYDDYLELPPSEIEVSIFDEENAALESEGSSRPSTAQNAERAWLYEKELSVYSLKLISLVNLSLLHDDIYSRIRLNADKLGGIFGTIITRQDEHIAKIKEKQQLQPEPESELATIADEQQPETIQEEIEV
;
A
#
# COMPACT_ATOMS: atom_id res chain seq x y z
N MET A 1 -12.59 -20.26 -2.59
CA MET A 1 -13.62 -21.30 -2.32
C MET A 1 -14.76 -20.83 -1.39
N LYS A 2 -14.53 -20.03 -0.32
CA LYS A 2 -15.61 -19.53 0.55
C LYS A 2 -16.45 -18.37 -0.02
N LEU A 3 -15.88 -17.50 -0.86
CA LEU A 3 -16.63 -16.41 -1.53
C LEU A 3 -17.50 -16.91 -2.70
N ARG A 4 -16.98 -17.81 -3.54
CA ARG A 4 -17.71 -18.45 -4.65
C ARG A 4 -19.07 -19.01 -4.24
N GLN A 5 -19.12 -19.81 -3.17
CA GLN A 5 -20.38 -20.37 -2.65
C GLN A 5 -21.37 -19.29 -2.19
N LEU A 6 -20.87 -18.14 -1.70
CA LEU A 6 -21.73 -17.05 -1.27
C LEU A 6 -22.30 -16.26 -2.46
N GLY A 7 -21.51 -16.00 -3.51
CA GLY A 7 -22.02 -15.27 -4.68
C GLY A 7 -22.73 -16.10 -5.73
N ASP A 8 -22.62 -17.43 -5.68
CA ASP A 8 -23.55 -18.34 -6.38
C ASP A 8 -24.98 -18.21 -5.79
N HIS A 9 -25.11 -17.80 -4.52
CA HIS A 9 -26.39 -17.55 -3.83
C HIS A 9 -26.81 -16.09 -3.78
N ILE A 10 -25.86 -15.15 -3.85
CA ILE A 10 -26.10 -13.70 -3.87
C ILE A 10 -25.40 -13.16 -5.10
N ASN A 11 -26.15 -12.90 -6.18
CA ASN A 11 -25.62 -12.23 -7.35
C ASN A 11 -25.35 -10.74 -7.03
N ILE A 12 -24.26 -10.45 -6.31
CA ILE A 12 -23.83 -9.10 -5.90
C ILE A 12 -23.57 -8.25 -7.15
N SER A 13 -23.15 -8.86 -8.26
CA SER A 13 -23.01 -8.20 -9.57
C SER A 13 -24.31 -7.73 -10.22
N ASN A 14 -25.48 -8.19 -9.75
CA ASN A 14 -26.80 -7.68 -10.15
C ASN A 14 -27.34 -6.64 -9.15
N LEU A 15 -26.54 -6.14 -8.21
CA LEU A 15 -26.89 -4.90 -7.52
C LEU A 15 -26.75 -3.78 -8.55
N GLU A 16 -27.82 -3.52 -9.31
CA GLU A 16 -27.97 -2.44 -10.30
C GLU A 16 -27.56 -1.05 -9.76
N ARG A 17 -27.28 -0.94 -8.46
CA ARG A 17 -26.94 0.28 -7.71
C ARG A 17 -25.52 0.29 -7.13
N ILE A 18 -24.63 -0.62 -7.55
CA ILE A 18 -23.21 -0.56 -7.13
C ILE A 18 -22.53 0.67 -7.72
N GLU A 19 -22.86 1.03 -8.95
CA GLU A 19 -22.43 2.29 -9.55
C GLU A 19 -22.95 3.47 -8.70
N ASP A 20 -24.20 3.43 -8.24
CA ASP A 20 -24.74 4.43 -7.31
C ASP A 20 -23.97 4.47 -5.98
N LEU A 21 -23.46 3.33 -5.50
CA LEU A 21 -22.68 3.24 -4.26
C LEU A 21 -21.30 3.87 -4.43
N ASN A 22 -20.58 3.49 -5.50
CA ASN A 22 -19.28 4.10 -5.79
C ASN A 22 -19.42 5.58 -6.09
N GLU A 23 -20.41 5.96 -6.91
CA GLU A 23 -20.73 7.35 -7.20
C GLU A 23 -21.09 8.11 -5.92
N THR A 24 -21.90 7.53 -5.04
CA THR A 24 -22.27 8.17 -3.76
C THR A 24 -21.05 8.31 -2.84
N LEU A 25 -20.23 7.27 -2.71
CA LEU A 25 -19.02 7.33 -1.89
C LEU A 25 -18.05 8.37 -2.42
N VAL A 26 -17.72 8.32 -3.71
CA VAL A 26 -16.77 9.23 -4.35
C VAL A 26 -17.32 10.66 -4.42
N LYS A 27 -18.49 10.88 -5.02
CA LYS A 27 -19.01 12.23 -5.28
C LYS A 27 -19.64 12.89 -4.05
N LYS A 28 -20.31 12.13 -3.17
CA LYS A 28 -21.02 12.71 -2.02
C LYS A 28 -20.21 12.68 -0.73
N VAL A 29 -19.28 11.73 -0.57
CA VAL A 29 -18.45 11.62 0.64
C VAL A 29 -17.02 12.09 0.37
N LEU A 30 -16.21 11.32 -0.35
CA LEU A 30 -14.77 11.54 -0.47
C LEU A 30 -14.46 12.90 -1.08
N ARG A 31 -15.07 13.26 -2.21
CA ARG A 31 -14.81 14.55 -2.87
C ARG A 31 -15.18 15.77 -2.03
N LYS A 32 -16.19 15.65 -1.17
CA LYS A 32 -16.68 16.72 -0.28
C LYS A 32 -15.95 16.74 1.07
N LEU A 33 -15.25 15.68 1.40
CA LEU A 33 -14.43 15.61 2.60
C LEU A 33 -13.17 16.44 2.35
N ASP A 34 -13.16 17.65 2.88
CA ASP A 34 -11.99 18.52 2.92
C ASP A 34 -11.44 18.49 4.35
N LEU A 35 -10.41 17.69 4.57
CA LEU A 35 -9.86 17.52 5.91
C LEU A 35 -9.18 18.81 6.41
N ALA A 36 -8.66 19.65 5.51
CA ALA A 36 -8.05 20.92 5.90
C ALA A 36 -9.10 21.86 6.50
N ILE A 37 -10.27 22.00 5.87
CA ILE A 37 -11.37 22.82 6.40
C ILE A 37 -11.90 22.22 7.71
N ILE A 38 -12.11 20.90 7.76
CA ILE A 38 -12.63 20.23 8.97
C ILE A 38 -11.68 20.42 10.15
N MET A 39 -10.36 20.31 9.92
CA MET A 39 -9.36 20.50 10.98
C MET A 39 -9.14 21.98 11.32
N ALA A 40 -9.44 22.92 10.44
CA ALA A 40 -9.37 24.35 10.74
C ALA A 40 -10.57 24.81 11.57
N GLU A 41 -11.79 24.37 11.22
CA GLU A 41 -13.02 24.93 11.78
C GLU A 41 -13.68 24.02 12.83
N TRP A 42 -13.52 22.70 12.72
CA TRP A 42 -14.29 21.69 13.45
C TRP A 42 -13.43 20.64 14.15
N LYS A 43 -12.13 20.89 14.35
CA LYS A 43 -11.14 19.93 14.88
C LYS A 43 -11.64 19.17 16.09
N TYR A 44 -12.05 19.87 17.14
CA TYR A 44 -12.45 19.23 18.41
C TYR A 44 -13.62 18.24 18.22
N ASN A 45 -14.68 18.68 17.55
CA ASN A 45 -15.87 17.84 17.30
C ASN A 45 -15.54 16.67 16.37
N PHE A 46 -14.72 16.91 15.35
CA PHE A 46 -14.33 15.87 14.41
C PHE A 46 -13.45 14.81 15.08
N LEU A 47 -12.45 15.20 15.86
CA LEU A 47 -11.59 14.25 16.58
C LEU A 47 -12.38 13.36 17.55
N GLN A 48 -13.39 13.91 18.23
CA GLN A 48 -14.29 13.08 19.07
C GLN A 48 -15.09 12.05 18.28
N LYS A 49 -15.39 12.33 17.00
CA LYS A 49 -16.14 11.43 16.10
C LYS A 49 -15.26 10.66 15.13
N LEU A 50 -13.95 10.87 15.18
CA LEU A 50 -13.00 10.26 14.27
C LEU A 50 -13.02 8.73 14.35
N PRO A 51 -13.09 8.07 15.53
CA PRO A 51 -13.17 6.61 15.57
C PRO A 51 -14.42 6.05 14.87
N ASP A 52 -15.59 6.64 15.13
CA ASP A 52 -16.86 6.25 14.50
C ASP A 52 -16.81 6.49 12.97
N PHE A 53 -16.19 7.59 12.56
CA PHE A 53 -15.99 7.95 11.17
C PHE A 53 -15.05 6.96 10.45
N ILE A 54 -13.89 6.66 11.03
CA ILE A 54 -12.94 5.65 10.52
C ILE A 54 -13.63 4.30 10.38
N GLN A 55 -14.37 3.85 11.39
CA GLN A 55 -15.09 2.58 11.34
C GLN A 55 -16.14 2.56 10.20
N SER A 56 -16.87 3.66 10.03
CA SER A 56 -17.87 3.79 8.97
C SER A 56 -17.24 3.80 7.58
N MET A 57 -16.16 4.55 7.40
CA MET A 57 -15.40 4.58 6.16
C MET A 57 -14.77 3.23 5.83
N GLN A 58 -14.22 2.54 6.82
CA GLN A 58 -13.67 1.20 6.65
C GLN A 58 -14.74 0.26 6.09
N LYS A 59 -15.93 0.21 6.69
CA LYS A 59 -17.03 -0.65 6.23
C LYS A 59 -17.45 -0.32 4.79
N LEU A 60 -17.52 0.96 4.43
CA LEU A 60 -17.89 1.40 3.08
C LEU A 60 -16.85 0.99 2.04
N ILE A 61 -15.57 1.25 2.32
CA ILE A 61 -14.48 0.90 1.41
C ILE A 61 -14.33 -0.62 1.32
N ASP A 62 -14.51 -1.36 2.42
CA ASP A 62 -14.48 -2.83 2.43
C ASP A 62 -15.57 -3.43 1.54
N LEU A 63 -16.81 -2.91 1.63
CA LEU A 63 -17.90 -3.34 0.77
C LEU A 63 -17.56 -3.10 -0.71
N LEU A 64 -16.98 -1.95 -1.03
CA LEU A 64 -16.59 -1.62 -2.40
C LEU A 64 -15.44 -2.51 -2.89
N LEU A 65 -14.41 -2.75 -2.07
CA LEU A 65 -13.32 -3.65 -2.44
C LEU A 65 -13.81 -5.09 -2.62
N ILE A 66 -14.78 -5.55 -1.81
CA ILE A 66 -15.43 -6.84 -2.03
C ILE A 66 -16.07 -6.84 -3.41
N VAL A 67 -16.97 -5.88 -3.71
CA VAL A 67 -17.62 -5.77 -5.02
C VAL A 67 -16.61 -5.75 -6.17
N LEU A 68 -15.54 -4.99 -6.03
CA LEU A 68 -14.49 -4.89 -7.04
C LEU A 68 -13.73 -6.20 -7.21
N SER A 69 -13.43 -6.91 -6.12
CA SER A 69 -12.78 -8.23 -6.18
C SER A 69 -13.63 -9.24 -6.95
N TRP A 70 -14.95 -9.22 -6.77
CA TRP A 70 -15.90 -10.02 -7.56
C TRP A 70 -15.86 -9.66 -9.04
N LYS A 71 -15.79 -8.36 -9.35
CA LYS A 71 -15.69 -7.87 -10.73
C LYS A 71 -14.40 -8.35 -11.40
N PHE A 72 -13.27 -8.25 -10.71
CA PHE A 72 -11.99 -8.78 -11.18
C PHE A 72 -12.02 -10.29 -11.36
N GLU A 73 -12.61 -11.06 -10.43
CA GLU A 73 -12.74 -12.52 -10.56
C GLU A 73 -13.51 -12.90 -11.84
N LYS A 74 -14.65 -12.25 -12.10
CA LYS A 74 -15.43 -12.49 -13.32
C LYS A 74 -14.69 -12.17 -14.60
N LEU A 75 -13.97 -11.03 -14.64
CA LEU A 75 -13.19 -10.66 -15.81
C LEU A 75 -11.98 -11.58 -15.97
N MET A 76 -11.35 -12.00 -14.88
CA MET A 76 -10.20 -12.91 -14.90
C MET A 76 -10.55 -14.31 -15.39
N GLU A 77 -11.78 -14.78 -15.18
CA GLU A 77 -12.25 -16.10 -15.63
C GLU A 77 -12.88 -16.08 -17.02
N LEU A 78 -13.07 -14.91 -17.62
CA LEU A 78 -13.74 -14.77 -18.91
C LEU A 78 -12.88 -15.38 -20.04
N PRO A 79 -13.39 -16.39 -20.77
CA PRO A 79 -12.68 -16.97 -21.91
C PRO A 79 -12.40 -15.92 -22.98
N SER A 80 -11.27 -16.02 -23.68
CA SER A 80 -10.82 -15.03 -24.68
C SER A 80 -11.88 -14.71 -25.74
N GLU A 81 -12.67 -15.71 -26.14
CA GLU A 81 -13.77 -15.56 -27.10
C GLU A 81 -14.90 -14.63 -26.63
N HIS A 82 -15.04 -14.37 -25.33
CA HIS A 82 -16.07 -13.49 -24.77
C HIS A 82 -15.53 -12.14 -24.29
N GLN A 83 -14.21 -11.95 -24.25
CA GLN A 83 -13.58 -10.71 -23.74
C GLN A 83 -13.89 -9.49 -24.60
N HIS A 84 -14.09 -9.67 -25.91
CA HIS A 84 -14.37 -8.58 -26.85
C HIS A 84 -15.72 -7.88 -26.63
N HIS A 85 -16.60 -8.45 -25.79
CA HIS A 85 -17.85 -7.81 -25.37
C HIS A 85 -17.70 -6.96 -24.09
N LYS A 86 -16.48 -6.85 -23.56
CA LYS A 86 -16.19 -6.16 -22.31
C LYS A 86 -15.25 -4.99 -22.55
N ASP A 87 -15.80 -3.80 -22.39
CA ASP A 87 -15.07 -2.54 -22.39
C ASP A 87 -14.52 -2.23 -21.00
N ILE A 88 -13.19 -2.30 -20.87
CA ILE A 88 -12.49 -2.13 -19.60
C ILE A 88 -12.56 -0.69 -19.10
N GLU A 89 -12.63 0.29 -20.01
CA GLU A 89 -12.75 1.69 -19.64
C GLU A 89 -14.10 1.95 -18.97
N ALA A 90 -15.19 1.51 -19.60
CA ALA A 90 -16.53 1.59 -19.02
C ALA A 90 -16.65 0.81 -17.70
N GLU A 91 -16.02 -0.37 -17.61
CA GLU A 91 -16.10 -1.22 -16.41
C GLU A 91 -15.37 -0.59 -15.20
N PHE A 92 -14.36 0.26 -15.39
CA PHE A 92 -13.54 0.80 -14.28
C PHE A 92 -13.49 2.33 -14.16
N ASP A 93 -14.18 3.08 -15.03
CA ASP A 93 -14.18 4.56 -15.04
C ASP A 93 -14.34 5.17 -13.63
N SER A 94 -15.41 4.78 -12.93
CA SER A 94 -15.73 5.31 -11.59
C SER A 94 -14.70 4.95 -10.50
N ILE A 95 -13.84 3.96 -10.72
CA ILE A 95 -12.82 3.54 -9.75
C ILE A 95 -11.58 4.44 -9.81
N ILE A 96 -11.28 5.02 -10.97
CA ILE A 96 -10.17 5.96 -11.14
C ILE A 96 -10.35 7.17 -10.23
N ASP A 97 -11.55 7.73 -10.19
CA ASP A 97 -11.87 8.83 -9.28
C ASP A 97 -11.65 8.43 -7.82
N MET A 98 -12.02 7.20 -7.44
CA MET A 98 -11.80 6.70 -6.08
C MET A 98 -10.31 6.65 -5.74
N VAL A 99 -9.47 6.12 -6.65
CA VAL A 99 -8.00 6.10 -6.49
C VAL A 99 -7.48 7.51 -6.26
N ASN A 100 -7.89 8.46 -7.10
CA ASN A 100 -7.46 9.85 -7.01
C ASN A 100 -7.90 10.52 -5.70
N GLN A 101 -9.12 10.25 -5.24
CA GLN A 101 -9.59 10.78 -3.95
C GLN A 101 -8.86 10.13 -2.76
N MET A 102 -8.54 8.83 -2.81
CA MET A 102 -7.73 8.18 -1.76
C MET A 102 -6.33 8.80 -1.68
N ILE A 103 -5.66 9.00 -2.83
CA ILE A 103 -4.36 9.65 -2.89
C ILE A 103 -4.43 11.06 -2.29
N ARG A 104 -5.43 11.87 -2.69
CA ARG A 104 -5.63 13.22 -2.15
C ARG A 104 -5.78 13.20 -0.62
N LEU A 105 -6.66 12.33 -0.10
CA LEU A 105 -6.91 12.25 1.34
C LEU A 105 -5.70 11.76 2.14
N ILE A 106 -4.87 10.87 1.57
CA ILE A 106 -3.59 10.47 2.19
C ILE A 106 -2.69 11.68 2.40
N TYR A 107 -2.55 12.55 1.39
CA TYR A 107 -1.77 13.79 1.51
C TYR A 107 -2.37 14.83 2.45
N GLU A 108 -3.69 14.86 2.60
CA GLU A 108 -4.38 15.79 3.51
C GLU A 108 -4.26 15.37 4.98
N CYS A 109 -4.02 14.08 5.27
CA CYS A 109 -3.87 13.56 6.64
C CYS A 109 -2.50 13.89 7.25
N LYS A 110 -2.18 15.17 7.42
CA LYS A 110 -0.89 15.64 7.97
C LYS A 110 -0.88 15.75 9.50
N ASP A 111 -2.05 15.90 10.12
CA ASP A 111 -2.15 16.01 11.58
C ASP A 111 -1.89 14.64 12.23
N VAL A 112 -1.10 14.61 13.30
CA VAL A 112 -0.77 13.41 14.09
C VAL A 112 -2.02 12.64 14.53
N ASN A 113 -3.12 13.35 14.81
CA ASN A 113 -4.38 12.74 15.22
C ASN A 113 -5.10 11.99 14.08
N LEU A 114 -4.67 12.17 12.82
CA LEU A 114 -5.28 11.55 11.64
C LEU A 114 -4.50 10.33 11.12
N VAL A 115 -3.48 9.87 11.84
CA VAL A 115 -2.60 8.75 11.41
C VAL A 115 -3.38 7.46 11.20
N ASP A 116 -4.39 7.19 12.02
CA ASP A 116 -5.22 5.99 11.88
C ASP A 116 -6.09 6.07 10.62
N LEU A 117 -6.60 7.27 10.31
CA LEU A 117 -7.31 7.52 9.06
C LEU A 117 -6.37 7.38 7.85
N LYS A 118 -5.17 7.97 7.91
CA LYS A 118 -4.13 7.84 6.87
C LYS A 118 -3.75 6.37 6.66
N THR A 119 -3.58 5.62 7.75
CA THR A 119 -3.31 4.18 7.74
C THR A 119 -4.43 3.41 7.04
N LEU A 120 -5.70 3.67 7.39
CA LEU A 120 -6.85 3.05 6.74
C LEU A 120 -6.84 3.31 5.24
N LEU A 121 -6.72 4.57 4.83
CA LEU A 121 -6.70 4.96 3.42
C LEU A 121 -5.56 4.30 2.65
N ALA A 122 -4.35 4.33 3.22
CA ALA A 122 -3.16 3.71 2.64
C ALA A 122 -3.32 2.19 2.45
N ILE A 123 -3.83 1.49 3.46
CA ILE A 123 -4.06 0.04 3.40
C ILE A 123 -5.06 -0.31 2.28
N LYS A 124 -6.16 0.44 2.17
CA LYS A 124 -7.18 0.19 1.15
C LYS A 124 -6.72 0.58 -0.24
N TYR A 125 -5.93 1.63 -0.35
CA TYR A 125 -5.25 2.01 -1.59
C TYR A 125 -4.29 0.91 -2.08
N VAL A 126 -3.49 0.33 -1.18
CA VAL A 126 -2.58 -0.78 -1.51
C VAL A 126 -3.36 -2.00 -2.02
N ASP A 127 -4.45 -2.36 -1.36
CA ASP A 127 -5.31 -3.48 -1.78
C ASP A 127 -5.90 -3.24 -3.17
N LEU A 128 -6.38 -2.02 -3.43
CA LEU A 128 -6.93 -1.62 -4.71
C LEU A 128 -5.91 -1.72 -5.85
N LEU A 129 -4.71 -1.14 -5.66
CA LEU A 129 -3.65 -1.21 -6.66
C LEU A 129 -3.17 -2.64 -6.93
N THR A 130 -3.13 -3.46 -5.89
CA THR A 130 -2.77 -4.87 -6.03
C THR A 130 -3.70 -5.58 -7.00
N PHE A 131 -5.02 -5.34 -6.93
CA PHE A 131 -5.97 -5.93 -7.89
C PHE A 131 -5.70 -5.49 -9.33
N PHE A 132 -5.56 -4.18 -9.57
CA PHE A 132 -5.30 -3.64 -10.91
C PHE A 132 -3.99 -4.14 -11.50
N ARG A 133 -2.95 -4.25 -10.68
CA ARG A 133 -1.64 -4.73 -11.12
C ARG A 133 -1.67 -6.21 -11.47
N ILE A 134 -2.33 -7.04 -10.66
CA ILE A 134 -2.51 -8.47 -10.96
C ILE A 134 -3.31 -8.64 -12.26
N PHE A 135 -4.39 -7.89 -12.44
CA PHE A 135 -5.20 -7.93 -13.65
C PHE A 135 -4.37 -7.52 -14.89
N TYR A 136 -3.59 -6.44 -14.77
CA TYR A 136 -2.69 -6.00 -15.82
C TYR A 136 -1.65 -7.06 -16.19
N VAL A 137 -0.91 -7.59 -15.20
CA VAL A 137 0.12 -8.61 -15.44
C VAL A 137 -0.46 -9.85 -16.14
N LYS A 138 -1.68 -10.25 -15.78
CA LYS A 138 -2.34 -11.41 -16.39
C LYS A 138 -2.69 -11.21 -17.87
N PHE A 139 -3.15 -10.01 -18.25
CA PHE A 139 -3.77 -9.77 -19.56
C PHE A 139 -2.96 -8.86 -20.49
N ASN A 140 -1.90 -8.21 -20.03
CA ASN A 140 -1.15 -7.24 -20.84
C ASN A 140 -0.57 -7.82 -22.13
N GLN A 141 -0.18 -9.10 -22.12
CA GLN A 141 0.41 -9.75 -23.30
C GLN A 141 -0.63 -10.35 -24.25
N ASP A 142 -1.71 -10.91 -23.71
CA ASP A 142 -2.73 -11.61 -24.47
C ASP A 142 -4.11 -11.38 -23.84
N ASN A 143 -4.93 -10.59 -24.53
CA ASN A 143 -6.33 -10.39 -24.20
C ASN A 143 -7.10 -9.90 -25.44
N GLN A 144 -8.42 -10.01 -25.39
CA GLN A 144 -9.33 -9.50 -26.41
C GLN A 144 -10.32 -8.47 -25.84
N PHE A 145 -9.98 -7.84 -24.71
CA PHE A 145 -10.83 -6.84 -24.08
C PHE A 145 -10.85 -5.53 -24.89
N GLU A 146 -12.01 -4.88 -24.96
CA GLU A 146 -12.13 -3.57 -25.56
C GLU A 146 -11.50 -2.50 -24.65
N ASN A 147 -10.78 -1.54 -25.26
CA ASN A 147 -10.09 -0.43 -24.59
C ASN A 147 -9.09 -0.78 -23.48
N PHE A 148 -8.68 -2.04 -23.30
CA PHE A 148 -7.75 -2.45 -22.23
C PHE A 148 -6.45 -1.63 -22.21
N GLN A 149 -5.76 -1.56 -23.36
CA GLN A 149 -4.49 -0.83 -23.44
C GLN A 149 -4.69 0.69 -23.30
N SER A 150 -5.78 1.23 -23.86
CA SER A 150 -6.14 2.65 -23.75
C SER A 150 -6.37 3.05 -22.28
N PHE A 151 -7.14 2.24 -21.56
CA PHE A 151 -7.46 2.45 -20.14
C PHE A 151 -6.19 2.52 -19.28
N TYR A 152 -5.29 1.53 -19.40
CA TYR A 152 -4.06 1.51 -18.61
C TYR A 152 -3.05 2.58 -19.01
N SER A 153 -2.96 2.91 -20.31
CA SER A 153 -2.10 3.99 -20.79
C SER A 153 -2.54 5.36 -20.29
N SER A 154 -3.85 5.55 -20.14
CA SER A 154 -4.44 6.80 -19.63
C SER A 154 -4.40 6.90 -18.10
N ASN A 155 -4.26 5.76 -17.40
CA ASN A 155 -4.34 5.65 -15.94
C ASN A 155 -3.09 5.02 -15.33
N LEU A 156 -1.92 5.54 -15.67
CA LEU A 156 -0.62 5.03 -15.20
C LEU A 156 -0.50 5.00 -13.67
N GLN A 157 -1.26 5.81 -12.93
CA GLN A 157 -1.31 5.75 -11.45
C GLN A 157 -1.78 4.39 -10.89
N LEU A 158 -2.42 3.55 -11.72
CA LEU A 158 -2.77 2.17 -11.36
C LEU A 158 -1.59 1.19 -11.46
N LEU A 159 -0.58 1.54 -12.25
CA LEU A 159 0.58 0.69 -12.56
C LEU A 159 1.87 1.20 -11.94
N MET A 160 1.90 2.44 -11.47
CA MET A 160 3.07 3.07 -10.87
C MET A 160 2.64 4.01 -9.75
N ILE A 161 3.23 3.82 -8.56
CA ILE A 161 3.04 4.72 -7.43
C ILE A 161 4.10 5.81 -7.54
N ARG A 162 3.69 7.08 -7.57
CA ARG A 162 4.62 8.22 -7.62
C ARG A 162 5.49 8.27 -6.36
N ARG A 163 6.73 8.75 -6.49
CA ARG A 163 7.73 8.69 -5.42
C ARG A 163 7.33 9.42 -4.14
N ASP A 164 6.68 10.56 -4.29
CA ASP A 164 6.10 11.32 -3.18
C ASP A 164 5.11 10.46 -2.38
N LEU A 165 4.20 9.73 -3.04
CA LEU A 165 3.27 8.83 -2.36
C LEU A 165 3.97 7.61 -1.75
N GLN A 166 5.04 7.09 -2.36
CA GLN A 166 5.83 6.01 -1.77
C GLN A 166 6.44 6.46 -0.43
N ASN A 167 6.89 7.71 -0.34
CA ASN A 167 7.41 8.28 0.89
C ASN A 167 6.32 8.42 1.96
N GLU A 168 5.10 8.82 1.60
CA GLU A 168 3.95 8.87 2.54
C GLU A 168 3.58 7.47 3.08
N LEU A 169 3.70 6.43 2.25
CA LEU A 169 3.48 5.04 2.68
C LEU A 169 4.62 4.55 3.58
N LEU A 170 5.87 4.92 3.27
CA LEU A 170 7.02 4.61 4.10
C LEU A 170 6.94 5.32 5.46
N GLU A 171 6.53 6.58 5.50
CA GLU A 171 6.36 7.34 6.74
C GLU A 171 5.38 6.63 7.70
N LEU A 172 4.27 6.09 7.20
CA LEU A 172 3.35 5.29 8.01
C LEU A 172 4.01 4.01 8.56
N PHE A 173 4.91 3.38 7.80
CA PHE A 173 5.70 2.27 8.30
C PHE A 173 6.63 2.73 9.43
N LEU A 174 7.33 3.86 9.25
CA LEU A 174 8.26 4.41 10.24
C LEU A 174 7.53 4.76 11.55
N ILE A 175 6.34 5.38 11.49
CA ILE A 175 5.52 5.66 12.67
C ILE A 175 5.20 4.35 13.43
N LYS A 176 4.82 3.28 12.71
CA LYS A 176 4.54 1.98 13.33
C LYS A 176 5.79 1.32 13.90
N GLU A 177 6.93 1.48 13.22
CA GLU A 177 8.24 1.01 13.66
C GLU A 177 8.63 1.68 14.99
N VAL A 178 8.48 3.00 15.09
CA VAL A 178 8.78 3.77 16.31
C VAL A 178 7.87 3.36 17.47
N ARG A 179 6.55 3.21 17.23
CA ARG A 179 5.60 2.76 18.27
C ARG A 179 6.00 1.40 18.86
N LEU A 180 6.39 0.44 18.01
CA LEU A 180 6.84 -0.87 18.49
C LEU A 180 8.18 -0.77 19.23
N ALA A 181 9.13 -0.02 18.69
CA ALA A 181 10.45 0.14 19.29
C ALA A 181 10.38 0.79 20.68
N HIS A 182 9.50 1.77 20.85
CA HIS A 182 9.22 2.40 22.13
C HIS A 182 8.71 1.40 23.18
N GLU A 183 7.70 0.58 22.84
CA GLU A 183 7.18 -0.43 23.78
C GLU A 183 8.20 -1.55 24.07
N LEU A 184 9.10 -1.85 23.14
CA LEU A 184 10.17 -2.84 23.31
C LEU A 184 11.45 -2.25 23.95
N ASN A 185 11.51 -0.93 24.11
CA ASN A 185 12.66 -0.18 24.61
C ASN A 185 13.96 -0.51 23.83
N VAL A 186 13.91 -0.41 22.50
CA VAL A 186 15.03 -0.68 21.58
C VAL A 186 15.34 0.53 20.70
N ASP A 187 16.63 0.76 20.47
CA ASP A 187 17.12 1.85 19.62
C ASP A 187 17.11 1.46 18.14
N LEU A 188 16.45 2.29 17.33
CA LEU A 188 16.33 2.10 15.88
C LEU A 188 17.51 2.71 15.13
N ASP A 189 18.01 2.00 14.12
CA ASP A 189 18.86 2.60 13.10
C ASP A 189 17.99 3.42 12.15
N ARG A 190 18.48 4.61 11.78
CA ARG A 190 17.81 5.58 10.91
C ARG A 190 18.62 5.78 9.64
N GLY A 191 17.93 5.96 8.52
CA GLY A 191 18.49 6.48 7.28
C GLY A 191 18.72 7.99 7.34
N ASP A 192 19.57 8.48 6.42
CA ASP A 192 20.09 9.85 6.46
C ASP A 192 19.02 10.95 6.23
N GLU A 193 17.92 10.62 5.55
CA GLU A 193 16.85 11.56 5.17
C GLU A 193 15.57 11.38 6.00
N GLU A 194 15.60 10.60 7.09
CA GLU A 194 14.42 10.36 7.92
C GLU A 194 14.07 11.54 8.82
N ASP A 195 12.77 11.70 9.10
CA ASP A 195 12.32 12.62 10.13
C ASP A 195 12.86 12.17 11.50
N VAL A 196 13.22 13.14 12.32
CA VAL A 196 13.79 12.91 13.65
C VAL A 196 12.71 12.96 14.73
N ASN A 197 11.54 13.56 14.44
CA ASN A 197 10.52 13.83 15.45
C ASN A 197 9.32 12.88 15.36
N TYR A 198 9.55 11.58 15.55
CA TYR A 198 8.47 10.60 15.64
C TYR A 198 7.83 10.50 17.04
N ASP A 199 8.36 11.23 18.02
CA ASP A 199 7.90 11.18 19.41
C ASP A 199 6.45 11.69 19.56
N ASP A 200 6.02 12.60 18.68
CA ASP A 200 4.64 13.10 18.63
C ASP A 200 3.61 11.98 18.37
N TYR A 201 4.03 10.85 17.80
CA TYR A 201 3.17 9.72 17.46
C TYR A 201 3.06 8.64 18.53
N LEU A 202 3.76 8.82 19.65
CA LEU A 202 3.73 7.91 20.79
C LEU A 202 2.47 8.17 21.62
N GLU A 203 1.74 7.11 21.90
CA GLU A 203 0.62 7.17 22.84
C GLU A 203 1.18 7.28 24.27
N LEU A 204 0.95 8.42 24.93
CA LEU A 204 1.30 8.59 26.34
C LEU A 204 0.65 7.47 27.16
N PRO A 205 1.42 6.75 28.00
CA PRO A 205 0.85 5.75 28.89
C PRO A 205 -0.17 6.42 29.83
N PRO A 206 -1.22 5.70 30.28
CA PRO A 206 -2.26 6.26 31.16
C PRO A 206 -1.70 6.91 32.43
N SER A 207 -0.51 6.51 32.88
CA SER A 207 0.17 7.03 34.06
C SER A 207 0.72 8.45 33.92
N GLU A 208 0.84 9.00 32.72
CA GLU A 208 1.45 10.33 32.48
C GLU A 208 0.39 11.45 32.29
N ILE A 209 -0.89 11.10 32.30
CA ILE A 209 -1.99 12.03 31.97
C ILE A 209 -2.44 12.86 33.20
N GLU A 210 -2.09 12.47 34.43
CA GLU A 210 -2.49 13.22 35.64
C GLU A 210 -1.38 13.29 36.70
N VAL A 211 -0.47 14.27 36.56
CA VAL A 211 0.12 14.93 37.74
C VAL A 211 -0.11 16.42 37.58
N SER A 212 -1.25 16.88 38.09
CA SER A 212 -1.50 18.30 38.29
C SER A 212 -0.47 18.83 39.30
N ILE A 213 0.31 19.84 38.89
CA ILE A 213 1.31 20.54 39.73
C ILE A 213 0.68 21.14 41.01
N PHE A 214 -0.65 21.18 41.12
CA PHE A 214 -1.36 21.67 42.30
C PHE A 214 -1.58 20.63 43.41
N ASP A 215 -1.24 19.36 43.21
CA ASP A 215 -1.42 18.28 44.22
C ASP A 215 -0.12 17.86 44.94
N GLU A 216 1.01 18.55 44.69
CA GLU A 216 2.32 18.21 45.29
C GLU A 216 2.36 18.35 46.83
N GLU A 217 1.46 19.11 47.45
CA GLU A 217 1.52 19.36 48.90
C GLU A 217 0.80 18.29 49.76
N ASN A 218 -0.02 17.42 49.16
CA ASN A 218 -0.69 16.30 49.85
C ASN A 218 -0.14 14.91 49.48
N ALA A 219 0.76 14.81 48.50
CA ALA A 219 1.26 13.54 47.98
C ALA A 219 2.33 12.85 48.86
N ALA A 220 2.75 13.45 49.97
CA ALA A 220 3.82 12.91 50.81
C ALA A 220 3.39 11.72 51.72
N LEU A 221 2.11 11.35 51.75
CA LEU A 221 1.60 10.32 52.68
C LEU A 221 0.78 9.17 52.06
N GLU A 222 0.48 9.18 50.75
CA GLU A 222 -0.36 8.12 50.12
C GLU A 222 0.07 7.74 48.68
N SER A 223 1.36 7.50 48.40
CA SER A 223 1.82 7.15 47.05
C SER A 223 2.74 5.90 46.99
N GLU A 224 2.33 4.79 47.60
CA GLU A 224 2.87 3.44 47.28
C GLU A 224 2.00 2.66 46.28
N GLY A 225 1.01 3.32 45.65
CA GLY A 225 0.08 2.71 44.71
C GLY A 225 0.09 3.30 43.30
N SER A 226 1.17 3.98 42.89
CA SER A 226 1.28 4.54 41.53
C SER A 226 1.28 3.41 40.49
N SER A 227 0.22 3.41 39.70
CA SER A 227 -0.23 2.47 38.68
C SER A 227 0.81 2.25 37.57
N ARG A 228 1.93 1.56 37.86
CA ARG A 228 2.78 1.01 36.79
C ARG A 228 1.92 0.05 35.95
N PRO A 229 1.85 0.21 34.62
CA PRO A 229 1.16 -0.76 33.79
C PRO A 229 1.78 -2.13 34.06
N SER A 230 0.92 -3.13 34.25
CA SER A 230 1.39 -4.48 34.53
C SER A 230 2.27 -4.96 33.37
N THR A 231 3.28 -5.79 33.64
CA THR A 231 4.10 -6.42 32.60
C THR A 231 3.25 -7.12 31.53
N ALA A 232 2.06 -7.58 31.88
CA ALA A 232 1.08 -8.17 30.96
C ALA A 232 0.47 -7.14 29.98
N GLN A 233 0.16 -5.92 30.43
CA GLN A 233 -0.39 -4.85 29.57
C GLN A 233 0.63 -4.35 28.56
N ASN A 234 1.91 -4.20 28.97
CA ASN A 234 2.98 -3.80 28.05
C ASN A 234 3.23 -4.88 26.99
N ALA A 235 3.17 -6.16 27.37
CA ALA A 235 3.29 -7.27 26.42
C ALA A 235 2.12 -7.30 25.41
N GLU A 236 0.90 -6.98 25.84
CA GLU A 236 -0.27 -6.89 24.95
C GLU A 236 -0.16 -5.72 23.95
N ARG A 237 0.29 -4.54 24.41
CA ARG A 237 0.54 -3.39 23.52
C ARG A 237 1.65 -3.65 22.52
N ALA A 238 2.79 -4.19 22.98
CA ALA A 238 3.88 -4.57 22.11
C ALA A 238 3.42 -5.57 21.03
N TRP A 239 2.60 -6.56 21.41
CA TRP A 239 2.01 -7.50 20.46
C TRP A 239 1.08 -6.82 19.44
N LEU A 240 0.24 -5.87 19.88
CA LEU A 240 -0.65 -5.14 18.97
C LEU A 240 0.18 -4.34 17.94
N TYR A 241 1.19 -3.61 18.38
CA TYR A 241 2.07 -2.85 17.47
C TYR A 241 2.88 -3.77 16.56
N GLU A 242 3.38 -4.91 17.05
CA GLU A 242 4.08 -5.89 16.21
C GLU A 242 3.17 -6.45 15.12
N LYS A 243 1.92 -6.79 15.48
CA LYS A 243 0.92 -7.26 14.52
C LYS A 243 0.62 -6.20 13.46
N GLU A 244 0.40 -4.95 13.86
CA GLU A 244 0.12 -3.86 12.92
C GLU A 244 1.29 -3.59 11.98
N LEU A 245 2.51 -3.48 12.53
CA LEU A 245 3.73 -3.31 11.76
C LEU A 245 3.90 -4.46 10.76
N SER A 246 3.72 -5.71 11.21
CA SER A 246 3.87 -6.90 10.39
C SER A 246 2.87 -6.93 9.22
N VAL A 247 1.59 -6.65 9.49
CA VAL A 247 0.54 -6.63 8.45
C VAL A 247 0.81 -5.51 7.44
N TYR A 248 1.21 -4.33 7.91
CA TYR A 248 1.53 -3.21 7.04
C TYR A 248 2.77 -3.50 6.18
N SER A 249 3.80 -4.10 6.76
CA SER A 249 5.03 -4.50 6.07
C SER A 249 4.76 -5.52 4.97
N LEU A 250 3.91 -6.53 5.21
CA LEU A 250 3.50 -7.48 4.18
C LEU A 250 2.83 -6.80 2.98
N LYS A 251 2.02 -5.76 3.23
CA LYS A 251 1.38 -4.98 2.18
C LYS A 251 2.40 -4.20 1.35
N LEU A 252 3.35 -3.51 1.99
CA LEU A 252 4.40 -2.80 1.26
C LEU A 252 5.32 -3.75 0.48
N ILE A 253 5.71 -4.87 1.09
CA ILE A 253 6.51 -5.91 0.42
C ILE A 253 5.76 -6.48 -0.79
N SER A 254 4.43 -6.68 -0.70
CA SER A 254 3.61 -7.10 -1.84
C SER A 254 3.70 -6.10 -2.99
N LEU A 255 3.69 -4.80 -2.71
CA LEU A 255 3.83 -3.77 -3.74
C LEU A 255 5.25 -3.75 -4.35
N VAL A 256 6.29 -3.96 -3.55
CA VAL A 256 7.68 -4.11 -4.06
C VAL A 256 7.78 -5.31 -4.99
N ASN A 257 7.24 -6.47 -4.58
CA ASN A 257 7.22 -7.68 -5.39
C ASN A 257 6.45 -7.52 -6.73
N LEU A 258 5.48 -6.61 -6.77
CA LEU A 258 4.73 -6.26 -7.98
C LEU A 258 5.38 -5.13 -8.81
N SER A 259 6.55 -4.64 -8.37
CA SER A 259 7.29 -3.51 -8.94
C SER A 259 6.47 -2.20 -8.95
N LEU A 260 5.61 -2.01 -7.95
CA LEU A 260 4.85 -0.77 -7.73
C LEU A 260 5.59 0.21 -6.82
N LEU A 261 6.45 -0.31 -5.94
CA LEU A 261 7.38 0.45 -5.10
C LEU A 261 8.82 0.16 -5.53
N HIS A 262 9.70 1.12 -5.26
CA HIS A 262 11.13 0.95 -5.51
C HIS A 262 11.78 0.02 -4.45
N ASP A 263 12.87 -0.64 -4.84
CA ASP A 263 13.56 -1.63 -4.00
C ASP A 263 14.22 -1.04 -2.75
N ASP A 264 14.50 0.26 -2.76
CA ASP A 264 15.04 0.98 -1.59
C ASP A 264 14.03 1.07 -0.44
N ILE A 265 12.72 1.08 -0.74
CA ILE A 265 11.66 0.97 0.28
C ILE A 265 11.80 -0.34 1.05
N TYR A 266 12.01 -1.47 0.35
CA TYR A 266 12.23 -2.75 1.03
C TYR A 266 13.52 -2.77 1.82
N SER A 267 14.59 -2.19 1.27
CA SER A 267 15.88 -2.06 1.96
C SER A 267 15.71 -1.31 3.28
N ARG A 268 14.89 -0.26 3.31
CA ARG A 268 14.58 0.48 4.55
C ARG A 268 13.72 -0.33 5.51
N ILE A 269 12.68 -1.01 5.03
CA ILE A 269 11.83 -1.86 5.88
C ILE A 269 12.67 -2.92 6.61
N ARG A 270 13.67 -3.49 5.93
CA ARG A 270 14.55 -4.52 6.48
C ARG A 270 15.52 -4.01 7.56
N LEU A 271 15.81 -2.71 7.62
CA LEU A 271 16.94 -2.15 8.38
C LEU A 271 16.99 -2.61 9.86
N ASN A 272 15.85 -2.62 10.54
CA ASN A 272 15.75 -2.96 11.97
C ASN A 272 15.11 -4.34 12.23
N ALA A 273 15.14 -5.25 11.26
CA ALA A 273 14.43 -6.54 11.33
C ALA A 273 14.91 -7.47 12.45
N ASP A 274 16.14 -7.32 12.90
CA ASP A 274 16.77 -8.07 13.99
C ASP A 274 16.45 -7.51 15.38
N LYS A 275 16.05 -6.24 15.46
CA LYS A 275 15.73 -5.53 16.72
C LYS A 275 14.25 -5.57 17.07
N LEU A 276 13.40 -5.76 16.06
CA LEU A 276 11.96 -5.74 16.19
C LEU A 276 11.41 -7.15 16.35
N GLY A 277 10.19 -7.27 16.89
CA GLY A 277 9.59 -8.55 17.33
C GLY A 277 9.72 -9.73 16.34
N GLY A 278 9.65 -10.95 16.88
CA GLY A 278 10.01 -12.17 16.14
C GLY A 278 9.16 -12.47 14.91
N ILE A 279 7.91 -12.02 14.86
CA ILE A 279 7.06 -12.17 13.67
C ILE A 279 7.56 -11.28 12.54
N PHE A 280 7.89 -10.02 12.85
CA PHE A 280 8.42 -9.10 11.87
C PHE A 280 9.74 -9.62 11.28
N GLY A 281 10.68 -10.03 12.13
CA GLY A 281 11.94 -10.63 11.69
C GLY A 281 11.73 -11.89 10.82
N THR A 282 10.74 -12.72 11.15
CA THR A 282 10.37 -13.90 10.33
C THR A 282 9.86 -13.52 8.94
N ILE A 283 9.05 -12.46 8.84
CA ILE A 283 8.54 -11.97 7.55
C ILE A 283 9.70 -11.52 6.66
N ILE A 284 10.63 -10.74 7.21
CA ILE A 284 11.80 -10.24 6.47
C ILE A 284 12.70 -11.38 6.03
N THR A 285 12.99 -12.33 6.92
CA THR A 285 13.82 -13.51 6.60
C THR A 285 13.23 -14.32 5.45
N ARG A 286 11.92 -14.60 5.48
CA ARG A 286 11.24 -15.33 4.39
C ARG A 286 11.30 -14.58 3.06
N GLN A 287 11.17 -13.25 3.10
CA GLN A 287 11.26 -12.42 1.92
C GLN A 287 12.69 -12.39 1.35
N ASP A 288 13.72 -12.32 2.20
CA ASP A 288 15.13 -12.42 1.79
C ASP A 288 15.42 -13.75 1.09
N GLU A 289 14.93 -14.87 1.66
CA GLU A 289 15.04 -16.19 1.03
C GLU A 289 14.33 -16.26 -0.33
N HIS A 290 13.16 -15.63 -0.44
CA HIS A 290 12.40 -15.57 -1.69
C HIS A 290 13.15 -14.79 -2.78
N ILE A 291 13.72 -13.63 -2.42
CA ILE A 291 14.53 -12.81 -3.33
C ILE A 291 15.79 -13.58 -3.77
N ALA A 292 16.47 -14.26 -2.86
CA ALA A 292 17.64 -15.09 -3.18
C ALA A 292 17.29 -16.18 -4.21
N LYS A 293 16.19 -16.91 -4.01
CA LYS A 293 15.70 -17.94 -4.95
C LYS A 293 15.37 -17.37 -6.33
N ILE A 294 14.84 -16.15 -6.42
CA ILE A 294 14.57 -15.50 -7.71
C ILE A 294 15.89 -15.18 -8.43
N LYS A 295 16.87 -14.63 -7.73
CA LYS A 295 18.20 -14.30 -8.29
C LYS A 295 18.93 -15.54 -8.79
N GLU A 296 18.90 -16.63 -8.03
CA GLU A 296 19.46 -17.93 -8.45
C GLU A 296 18.81 -18.45 -9.74
N LYS A 297 17.47 -18.37 -9.85
CA LYS A 297 16.74 -18.77 -11.07
C LYS A 297 17.08 -17.91 -12.28
N GLN A 298 17.30 -16.61 -12.09
CA GLN A 298 17.68 -15.70 -13.17
C GLN A 298 19.12 -15.92 -13.64
N GLN A 299 20.04 -16.34 -12.77
CA GLN A 299 21.41 -16.68 -13.15
C GLN A 299 21.54 -18.03 -13.89
N LEU A 300 20.53 -18.90 -13.78
CA LEU A 300 20.50 -20.22 -14.42
C LEU A 300 19.83 -20.23 -15.81
N GLN A 301 19.29 -19.09 -16.27
CA GLN A 301 18.82 -18.92 -17.66
C GLN A 301 19.89 -18.16 -18.45
N PRO A 302 20.64 -18.81 -19.37
CA PRO A 302 21.51 -18.06 -20.26
C PRO A 302 20.65 -17.16 -21.17
N GLU A 303 21.09 -15.92 -21.36
CA GLU A 303 20.53 -15.03 -22.38
C GLU A 303 20.41 -15.78 -23.71
N PRO A 304 19.31 -15.64 -24.48
CA PRO A 304 19.34 -16.08 -25.87
C PRO A 304 20.38 -15.23 -26.58
N GLU A 305 21.48 -15.86 -26.99
CA GLU A 305 22.49 -15.25 -27.85
C GLU A 305 21.77 -14.57 -29.01
N SER A 306 22.03 -13.27 -29.16
CA SER A 306 21.63 -12.46 -30.31
C SER A 306 22.21 -13.09 -31.58
N GLU A 307 21.44 -13.96 -32.24
CA GLU A 307 21.65 -14.38 -33.64
C GLU A 307 21.38 -13.20 -34.59
N LEU A 308 22.14 -12.11 -34.46
CA LEU A 308 22.13 -11.00 -35.42
C LEU A 308 23.54 -10.38 -35.64
N ALA A 309 24.59 -11.01 -35.12
CA ALA A 309 25.98 -10.60 -35.33
C ALA A 309 26.78 -11.60 -36.19
N THR A 310 26.23 -12.04 -37.31
CA THR A 310 26.99 -12.73 -38.38
C THR A 310 26.41 -12.45 -39.76
N ILE A 311 26.22 -11.17 -40.08
CA ILE A 311 26.15 -10.68 -41.48
C ILE A 311 26.95 -9.37 -41.54
N ALA A 312 28.25 -9.45 -41.26
CA ALA A 312 29.18 -8.35 -41.46
C ALA A 312 30.58 -8.91 -41.69
N ASP A 313 30.72 -9.84 -42.63
CA ASP A 313 32.04 -10.27 -43.10
C ASP A 313 32.00 -10.74 -44.56
N GLU A 314 31.38 -9.94 -45.43
CA GLU A 314 31.67 -9.95 -46.87
C GLU A 314 31.58 -8.50 -47.40
N GLN A 315 32.60 -7.70 -47.10
CA GLN A 315 32.98 -6.61 -47.99
C GLN A 315 34.46 -6.81 -48.36
N GLN A 316 34.72 -7.12 -49.63
CA GLN A 316 35.91 -6.58 -50.27
C GLN A 316 35.56 -5.78 -51.52
N PRO A 317 36.33 -4.71 -51.80
CA PRO A 317 35.93 -3.62 -52.67
C PRO A 317 36.46 -3.81 -54.09
N GLU A 318 35.62 -3.61 -55.11
CA GLU A 318 36.09 -3.47 -56.49
C GLU A 318 36.93 -2.20 -56.62
N THR A 319 38.21 -2.41 -56.89
CA THR A 319 39.19 -1.36 -57.17
C THR A 319 39.18 -1.11 -58.67
N ILE A 320 38.90 0.14 -59.06
CA ILE A 320 39.03 0.63 -60.43
C ILE A 320 40.53 0.69 -60.77
N GLN A 321 40.94 0.02 -61.85
CA GLN A 321 42.19 0.31 -62.56
C GLN A 321 41.87 0.62 -64.02
N GLU A 322 42.02 1.89 -64.40
CA GLU A 322 42.33 2.29 -65.77
C GLU A 322 43.80 1.96 -66.06
N GLU A 323 44.11 1.37 -67.22
CA GLU A 323 44.93 2.00 -68.27
C GLU A 323 45.44 1.02 -69.39
N ILE A 324 45.24 1.45 -70.64
CA ILE A 324 46.16 1.43 -71.80
C ILE A 324 46.15 0.28 -72.86
N GLU A 325 45.85 0.71 -74.11
CA GLU A 325 46.31 0.36 -75.48
C GLU A 325 46.23 -1.10 -75.99
N VAL A 326 45.68 -1.39 -77.19
CA VAL A 326 46.01 -0.91 -78.56
C VAL A 326 44.78 -0.90 -79.46
#